data_AF-A0A956UWK2-F1
#
_entry.id   AF-A0A956UWK2-F1
#
_cell.length_a   1.000
_cell.length_b   1.000
_cell.length_c   1.000
_cell.angle_alpha   90.00
_cell.angle_beta   90.00
_cell.angle_gamma   90.00
#
_symmetry.space_group_name_H-M   'P 1'
#
loop_
_entity.id
_entity.type
_entity.pdbx_description
1 polymer ?
#
loop_
_entity_poly.entity_id
_entity_poly.type
_entity_poly.pdbx_seq_one_letter_code
_entity_poly.pdbx_strand_id
1 'polypeptide(L)'
;MPSDLQPIVYIDSDVEQAAWIYATFGPDGTWQTVSQTMRPSADGTLQEILEIQPVGGESVFVPFMEASPDESLEGTGIDRTGVIEDVMHIAAQYAEANPPHHPGSLPRFPIPARSYEHALVVPMAILAVDDTGRRGLYAPPRQVVLSVTDNSLIGFGDFPGFDPEEWPPARVGDWPPHALSHMPEQQMQGVIQRFSCCWSRVLEAWFNRDGDEKSDVLRADVVESLRYRALLDAPGFEELYVRLNPEFERWLHS
;
A
#
# COMPACT_ATOMS: atom_id res chain seq x y z
N MET A 1 -34.78 3.66 -1.29
CA MET A 1 -33.34 3.36 -1.11
C MET A 1 -32.98 3.82 0.29
N PRO A 2 -32.25 3.04 1.12
CA PRO A 2 -31.63 3.65 2.29
C PRO A 2 -30.79 4.82 1.78
N SER A 3 -31.03 6.02 2.30
CA SER A 3 -30.55 7.28 1.74
C SER A 3 -29.02 7.41 1.70
N ASP A 4 -28.30 6.54 2.42
CA ASP A 4 -26.89 6.75 2.76
C ASP A 4 -26.07 5.46 2.52
N LEU A 5 -26.04 4.98 1.28
CA LEU A 5 -25.03 3.99 0.88
C LEU A 5 -23.64 4.66 0.95
N GLN A 6 -22.68 3.97 1.56
CA GLN A 6 -21.28 4.35 1.46
C GLN A 6 -20.78 4.22 0.01
N PRO A 7 -19.65 4.87 -0.35
CA PRO A 7 -19.00 4.62 -1.62
C PRO A 7 -18.73 3.12 -1.85
N ILE A 8 -18.74 2.70 -3.11
CA ILE A 8 -18.41 1.32 -3.50
C ILE A 8 -16.98 1.00 -3.10
N VAL A 9 -16.80 -0.18 -2.52
CA VAL A 9 -15.51 -0.75 -2.15
C VAL A 9 -15.19 -1.89 -3.11
N TYR A 10 -14.09 -1.76 -3.84
CA TYR A 10 -13.62 -2.80 -4.74
C TYR A 10 -12.70 -3.78 -4.02
N ILE A 11 -12.96 -5.08 -4.15
CA ILE A 11 -12.24 -6.18 -3.50
C ILE A 11 -12.09 -7.38 -4.46
N ASP A 12 -11.04 -8.19 -4.29
CA ASP A 12 -10.82 -9.44 -5.04
C ASP A 12 -11.05 -10.70 -4.18
N SER A 13 -11.23 -10.56 -2.85
CA SER A 13 -11.40 -11.72 -1.95
C SER A 13 -12.06 -11.37 -0.61
N ASP A 14 -12.57 -12.39 0.09
CA ASP A 14 -13.09 -12.28 1.46
C ASP A 14 -12.01 -11.80 2.46
N VAL A 15 -10.74 -12.16 2.22
CA VAL A 15 -9.61 -11.71 3.04
C VAL A 15 -9.40 -10.21 2.88
N GLU A 16 -9.47 -9.71 1.65
CA GLU A 16 -9.39 -8.27 1.37
C GLU A 16 -10.61 -7.52 1.94
N GLN A 17 -11.80 -8.11 1.85
CA GLN A 17 -13.00 -7.57 2.48
C GLN A 17 -12.80 -7.41 3.99
N ALA A 18 -12.33 -8.45 4.67
CA ALA A 18 -12.03 -8.42 6.09
C ALA A 18 -10.96 -7.37 6.40
N ALA A 19 -9.88 -7.29 5.62
CA ALA A 19 -8.83 -6.27 5.77
C ALA A 19 -9.39 -4.84 5.68
N TRP A 20 -10.27 -4.58 4.70
CA TRP A 20 -10.95 -3.28 4.57
C TRP A 20 -11.83 -2.97 5.79
N ILE A 21 -12.59 -3.95 6.28
CA ILE A 21 -13.44 -3.78 7.46
C ILE A 21 -12.57 -3.45 8.68
N TYR A 22 -11.51 -4.21 8.94
CA TYR A 22 -10.61 -3.94 10.07
C TYR A 22 -9.92 -2.59 9.94
N ALA A 23 -9.46 -2.22 8.75
CA ALA A 23 -8.83 -0.92 8.51
C ALA A 23 -9.79 0.25 8.81
N THR A 24 -11.07 0.09 8.44
CA THR A 24 -12.08 1.16 8.51
C THR A 24 -12.75 1.25 9.87
N PHE A 25 -13.17 0.12 10.44
CA PHE A 25 -13.99 0.08 11.66
C PHE A 25 -13.20 -0.31 12.91
N GLY A 26 -11.99 -0.84 12.75
CA GLY A 26 -11.12 -1.26 13.85
C GLY A 26 -11.22 -2.76 14.15
N PRO A 27 -10.65 -3.21 15.28
CA PRO A 27 -10.55 -4.62 15.65
C PRO A 27 -11.92 -5.24 15.97
N ASP A 28 -11.95 -6.57 16.10
CA ASP A 28 -13.13 -7.30 16.54
C ASP A 28 -13.71 -6.74 17.84
N GLY A 29 -15.04 -6.71 17.91
CA GLY A 29 -15.77 -6.16 19.05
C GLY A 29 -15.92 -4.63 19.02
N THR A 30 -15.39 -3.93 18.02
CA THR A 30 -15.71 -2.52 17.75
C THR A 30 -16.87 -2.34 16.76
N TRP A 31 -17.28 -3.43 16.10
CA TRP A 31 -18.38 -3.48 15.14
C TRP A 31 -18.97 -4.90 15.06
N GLN A 32 -20.10 -5.04 14.38
CA GLN A 32 -20.70 -6.33 14.02
C GLN A 32 -21.33 -6.29 12.62
N THR A 33 -21.33 -7.42 11.92
CA THR A 33 -22.11 -7.61 10.70
C THR A 33 -23.57 -7.85 11.08
N VAL A 34 -24.48 -6.99 10.60
CA VAL A 34 -25.92 -7.11 10.82
C VAL A 34 -26.57 -7.94 9.72
N SER A 35 -26.22 -7.67 8.46
CA SER A 35 -26.73 -8.38 7.31
C SER A 35 -25.74 -8.33 6.14
N GLN A 36 -25.81 -9.33 5.27
CA GLN A 36 -25.05 -9.40 4.03
C GLN A 36 -26.02 -9.87 2.94
N THR A 37 -26.22 -9.05 1.90
CA THR A 37 -27.22 -9.33 0.86
C THR A 37 -26.71 -8.99 -0.52
N MET A 38 -27.01 -9.82 -1.52
CA MET A 38 -26.78 -9.48 -2.93
C MET A 38 -27.93 -8.63 -3.46
N ARG A 39 -27.61 -7.51 -4.11
CA ARG A 39 -28.60 -6.64 -4.75
C ARG A 39 -28.12 -6.16 -6.12
N PRO A 40 -29.01 -5.97 -7.09
CA PRO A 40 -28.64 -5.35 -8.36
C PRO A 40 -28.35 -3.85 -8.15
N SER A 41 -27.25 -3.37 -8.72
CA SER A 41 -26.93 -1.95 -8.87
C SER A 41 -27.76 -1.30 -9.99
N ALA A 42 -27.63 0.01 -10.17
CA ALA A 42 -28.43 0.78 -11.12
C ALA A 42 -28.23 0.37 -12.59
N ASP A 43 -27.06 -0.18 -12.92
CA ASP A 43 -26.67 -0.74 -14.22
C ASP A 43 -27.02 -2.23 -14.36
N GLY A 44 -27.58 -2.86 -13.32
CA GLY A 44 -28.00 -4.26 -13.32
C GLY A 44 -26.93 -5.27 -12.88
N THR A 45 -25.72 -4.81 -12.56
CA THR A 45 -24.65 -5.64 -12.00
C THR A 45 -25.03 -6.11 -10.59
N LEU A 46 -24.70 -7.35 -10.20
CA LEU A 46 -24.93 -7.80 -8.83
C LEU A 46 -23.81 -7.25 -7.94
N GLN A 47 -24.17 -6.47 -6.92
CA GLN A 47 -23.27 -6.01 -5.88
C GLN A 47 -23.64 -6.66 -4.54
N GLU A 48 -22.63 -6.98 -3.75
CA GLU A 48 -22.83 -7.33 -2.37
C GLU A 48 -23.08 -6.05 -1.57
N ILE A 49 -24.06 -6.06 -0.65
CA ILE A 49 -24.26 -5.00 0.33
C ILE A 49 -24.13 -5.59 1.72
N LEU A 50 -23.09 -5.14 2.43
CA LEU A 50 -22.83 -5.48 3.82
C LEU A 50 -23.36 -4.36 4.72
N GLU A 51 -24.18 -4.71 5.69
CA GLU A 51 -24.59 -3.82 6.76
C GLU A 51 -23.68 -4.05 7.97
N ILE A 52 -22.91 -3.02 8.33
CA ILE A 52 -22.01 -3.02 9.47
C ILE A 52 -22.56 -2.07 10.52
N GLN A 53 -22.61 -2.52 11.77
CA GLN A 53 -22.98 -1.68 12.90
C GLN A 53 -21.77 -1.49 13.84
N PRO A 54 -21.17 -0.28 13.85
CA PRO A 54 -20.17 0.09 14.86
C PRO A 54 -20.78 0.10 16.27
N VAL A 55 -19.98 -0.22 17.29
CA VAL A 55 -20.43 -0.17 18.68
C VAL A 55 -20.78 1.28 19.06
N GLY A 56 -22.04 1.49 19.45
CA GLY A 56 -22.56 2.81 19.81
C GLY A 56 -22.85 3.73 18.60
N GLY A 57 -22.77 3.22 17.38
CA GLY A 57 -23.06 3.94 16.14
C GLY A 57 -24.32 3.44 15.42
N GLU A 58 -24.69 4.16 14.36
CA GLU A 58 -25.74 3.74 13.43
C GLU A 58 -25.19 2.73 12.41
N SER A 59 -26.06 1.86 11.89
CA SER A 59 -25.70 0.94 10.82
C SER A 59 -25.25 1.70 9.57
N VAL A 60 -24.18 1.24 8.94
CA VAL A 60 -23.72 1.70 7.64
C VAL A 60 -23.85 0.58 6.62
N PHE A 61 -24.24 0.94 5.40
CA PHE A 61 -24.42 0.01 4.29
C PHE A 61 -23.29 0.22 3.28
N VAL A 62 -22.45 -0.81 3.13
CA VAL A 62 -21.26 -0.76 2.28
C VAL A 62 -21.48 -1.67 1.08
N PRO A 63 -21.52 -1.09 -0.15
CA PRO A 63 -21.54 -1.89 -1.36
C PRO A 63 -20.13 -2.39 -1.69
N PHE A 64 -20.00 -3.69 -1.89
CA PHE A 64 -18.78 -4.34 -2.39
C PHE A 64 -18.96 -4.79 -3.83
N MET A 65 -17.93 -4.57 -4.64
CA MET A 65 -17.84 -5.00 -6.02
C MET A 65 -16.46 -5.63 -6.29
N GLU A 66 -16.39 -6.44 -7.34
CA GLU A 66 -15.13 -7.06 -7.76
C GLU A 66 -14.16 -6.00 -8.29
N ALA A 67 -12.90 -6.05 -7.87
CA ALA A 67 -11.86 -5.12 -8.33
C ALA A 67 -11.29 -5.54 -9.69
N SER A 68 -11.23 -6.85 -10.00
CA SER A 68 -10.69 -7.36 -11.26
C SER A 68 -11.82 -7.80 -12.20
N PRO A 69 -12.14 -7.05 -13.28
CA PRO A 69 -13.23 -7.42 -14.20
C PRO A 69 -12.84 -8.52 -15.22
N ASP A 70 -11.63 -9.08 -15.15
CA ASP A 70 -11.09 -9.94 -16.19
C ASP A 70 -11.48 -11.42 -15.97
N GLU A 71 -12.36 -11.94 -16.85
CA GLU A 71 -12.78 -13.35 -16.91
C GLU A 71 -11.61 -14.32 -17.22
N SER A 72 -10.38 -13.83 -17.41
CA SER A 72 -9.19 -14.64 -17.71
C SER A 72 -8.72 -15.49 -16.53
N LEU A 73 -9.25 -15.25 -15.32
CA LEU A 73 -9.06 -16.05 -14.12
C LEU A 73 -10.42 -16.45 -13.53
N GLU A 74 -11.20 -17.25 -14.26
CA GLU A 74 -12.32 -18.00 -13.67
C GLU A 74 -11.83 -18.75 -12.41
N GLY A 75 -12.16 -18.24 -11.22
CA GLY A 75 -12.21 -19.02 -9.99
C GLY A 75 -11.12 -18.84 -8.94
N THR A 76 -10.16 -17.91 -9.06
CA THR A 76 -9.32 -17.54 -7.91
C THR A 76 -8.97 -16.05 -7.92
N GLY A 77 -9.67 -15.28 -7.09
CA GLY A 77 -9.18 -13.98 -6.61
C GLY A 77 -7.78 -14.18 -6.03
N ILE A 78 -6.76 -13.77 -6.79
CA ILE A 78 -5.37 -13.91 -6.38
C ILE A 78 -5.23 -13.12 -5.08
N ASP A 79 -4.83 -13.80 -4.01
CA ASP A 79 -4.56 -13.14 -2.74
C ASP A 79 -3.39 -12.17 -2.91
N ARG A 80 -3.73 -10.88 -2.98
CA ARG A 80 -2.78 -9.78 -3.16
C ARG A 80 -2.28 -9.21 -1.82
N THR A 81 -2.73 -9.74 -0.68
CA THR A 81 -2.42 -9.17 0.64
C THR A 81 -0.93 -9.25 1.01
N GLY A 82 -0.20 -10.24 0.47
CA GLY A 82 1.23 -10.48 0.75
C GLY A 82 2.21 -9.98 -0.31
N VAL A 83 1.75 -9.59 -1.50
CA VAL A 83 2.63 -9.31 -2.66
C VAL A 83 3.67 -8.23 -2.35
N ILE A 84 3.25 -7.13 -1.71
CA ILE A 84 4.15 -6.03 -1.36
C ILE A 84 5.13 -6.45 -0.25
N GLU A 85 4.68 -7.24 0.71
CA GLU A 85 5.51 -7.75 1.80
C GLU A 85 6.61 -8.67 1.26
N ASP A 86 6.30 -9.56 0.32
CA ASP A 86 7.27 -10.44 -0.33
C ASP A 86 8.36 -9.64 -1.07
N VAL A 87 7.96 -8.64 -1.85
CA VAL A 87 8.90 -7.74 -2.56
C VAL A 87 9.83 -7.02 -1.57
N MET A 88 9.27 -6.49 -0.48
CA MET A 88 10.04 -5.82 0.56
C MET A 88 10.96 -6.78 1.32
N HIS A 89 10.51 -8.01 1.57
CA HIS A 89 11.30 -9.06 2.22
C HIS A 89 12.50 -9.47 1.35
N ILE A 90 12.27 -9.70 0.06
CA ILE A 90 13.32 -10.02 -0.91
C ILE A 90 14.35 -8.87 -0.98
N ALA A 91 13.89 -7.61 -1.03
CA ALA A 91 14.77 -6.46 -1.02
C ALA A 91 15.63 -6.38 0.26
N ALA A 92 15.06 -6.68 1.43
CA ALA A 92 15.80 -6.72 2.69
C ALA A 92 16.88 -7.82 2.68
N GLN A 93 16.56 -9.03 2.21
CA GLN A 93 17.53 -10.12 2.08
C GLN A 93 18.69 -9.74 1.15
N TYR A 94 18.39 -9.08 0.01
CA TYR A 94 19.43 -8.63 -0.91
C TYR A 94 20.31 -7.53 -0.29
N ALA A 95 19.73 -6.57 0.43
CA ALA A 95 20.51 -5.55 1.10
C ALA A 95 21.45 -6.17 2.15
N GLU A 96 20.95 -7.12 2.95
CA GLU A 96 21.76 -7.83 3.96
C GLU A 96 22.93 -8.61 3.32
N ALA A 97 22.71 -9.24 2.17
CA ALA A 97 23.76 -9.99 1.47
C ALA A 97 24.82 -9.11 0.78
N ASN A 98 24.56 -7.81 0.58
CA ASN A 98 25.41 -6.92 -0.23
C ASN A 98 25.87 -5.68 0.55
N PRO A 99 26.93 -5.79 1.38
CA PRO A 99 27.51 -4.64 2.06
C PRO A 99 28.13 -3.63 1.07
N PRO A 100 28.21 -2.32 1.43
CA PRO A 100 27.89 -1.76 2.74
C PRO A 100 26.39 -1.43 2.86
N HIS A 101 25.67 -2.22 3.67
CA HIS A 101 24.30 -1.96 4.10
C HIS A 101 24.32 -1.59 5.57
N HIS A 102 23.48 -0.64 5.98
CA HIS A 102 23.35 -0.32 7.40
C HIS A 102 22.49 -1.39 8.09
N PRO A 103 22.83 -1.90 9.29
CA PRO A 103 22.01 -2.91 9.99
C PRO A 103 20.59 -2.44 10.30
N GLY A 104 20.39 -1.12 10.40
CA GLY A 104 19.09 -0.49 10.55
C GLY A 104 18.33 -0.30 9.23
N SER A 105 18.77 -0.88 8.11
CA SER A 105 18.06 -0.74 6.82
C SER A 105 16.64 -1.31 6.93
N LEU A 106 15.64 -0.49 6.60
CA LEU A 106 14.24 -0.86 6.57
C LEU A 106 13.71 -0.63 5.15
N PRO A 107 13.25 -1.66 4.44
CA PRO A 107 12.62 -1.47 3.14
C PRO A 107 11.35 -0.62 3.32
N ARG A 108 11.12 0.27 2.36
CA ARG A 108 9.89 1.06 2.24
C ARG A 108 9.13 0.67 0.98
N PHE A 109 7.94 1.22 0.76
CA PHE A 109 7.04 0.73 -0.27
C PHE A 109 7.69 0.76 -1.67
N PRO A 110 7.59 -0.34 -2.44
CA PRO A 110 8.12 -0.39 -3.80
C PRO A 110 7.37 0.59 -4.70
N ILE A 111 8.09 1.23 -5.61
CA ILE A 111 7.49 2.03 -6.69
C ILE A 111 8.10 1.61 -8.04
N PRO A 112 7.50 1.94 -9.19
CA PRO A 112 8.12 1.63 -10.48
C PRO A 112 9.48 2.31 -10.64
N ALA A 113 10.50 1.55 -11.03
CA ALA A 113 11.84 2.05 -11.25
C ALA A 113 11.89 2.86 -12.54
N ARG A 114 12.27 4.14 -12.46
CA ARG A 114 12.31 5.03 -13.64
C ARG A 114 13.30 4.56 -14.72
N SER A 115 14.42 3.96 -14.31
CA SER A 115 15.52 3.61 -15.21
C SER A 115 15.45 2.19 -15.77
N TYR A 116 14.48 1.38 -15.33
CA TYR A 116 14.37 -0.03 -15.68
C TYR A 116 12.91 -0.34 -16.02
N GLU A 117 12.69 -0.86 -17.23
CA GLU A 117 11.37 -1.30 -17.67
C GLU A 117 10.91 -2.50 -16.82
N HIS A 118 9.62 -2.55 -16.47
CA HIS A 118 9.03 -3.63 -15.68
C HIS A 118 9.81 -3.99 -14.40
N ALA A 119 10.28 -2.97 -13.68
CA ALA A 119 11.03 -3.14 -12.46
C ALA A 119 10.49 -2.24 -11.34
N LEU A 120 10.64 -2.70 -10.10
CA LEU A 120 10.32 -1.97 -8.88
C LEU A 120 11.61 -1.50 -8.22
N VAL A 121 11.60 -0.29 -7.68
CA VAL A 121 12.62 0.22 -6.77
C VAL A 121 12.08 0.23 -5.34
N VAL A 122 12.84 -0.37 -4.43
CA VAL A 122 12.58 -0.43 -2.99
C VAL A 122 13.58 0.49 -2.29
N PRO A 123 13.14 1.62 -1.71
CA PRO A 123 14.01 2.48 -0.92
C PRO A 123 14.41 1.77 0.39
N MET A 124 15.69 1.82 0.74
CA MET A 124 16.22 1.20 1.97
C MET A 124 16.53 2.29 3.00
N ALA A 125 15.51 2.74 3.72
CA ALA A 125 15.62 3.76 4.76
C ALA A 125 16.51 3.29 5.91
N ILE A 126 17.09 4.19 6.70
CA ILE A 126 17.72 3.79 7.96
C ILE A 126 16.77 4.05 9.12
N LEU A 127 16.51 3.01 9.90
CA LEU A 127 15.87 3.09 11.19
C LEU A 127 16.93 3.20 12.28
N ALA A 128 16.97 4.36 12.95
CA ALA A 128 17.95 4.64 14.00
C ALA A 128 17.33 5.48 15.13
N VAL A 129 18.12 5.69 16.18
CA VAL A 129 17.77 6.53 17.33
C VAL A 129 18.59 7.82 17.22
N ASP A 130 17.94 8.98 17.36
CA ASP A 130 18.62 10.27 17.39
C ASP A 130 19.35 10.54 18.71
N ASP A 131 20.13 11.63 18.77
CA ASP A 131 20.90 12.03 19.95
C ASP A 131 20.03 12.34 21.18
N THR A 132 18.72 12.49 21.00
CA THR A 132 17.74 12.70 22.08
C THR A 132 17.04 11.41 22.52
N GLY A 133 17.44 10.26 21.96
CA GLY A 133 16.87 8.96 22.28
C GLY A 133 15.58 8.63 21.54
N ARG A 134 15.19 9.41 20.51
CA ARG A 134 13.96 9.16 19.74
C ARG A 134 14.24 8.33 18.50
N ARG A 135 13.40 7.31 18.29
CA ARG A 135 13.46 6.47 17.08
C ARG A 135 12.92 7.25 15.87
N GLY A 136 13.61 7.15 14.74
CA GLY A 136 13.23 7.84 13.51
C GLY A 136 13.67 7.08 12.27
N LEU A 137 13.01 7.40 11.16
CA LEU A 137 13.49 7.03 9.84
C LEU A 137 14.36 8.15 9.29
N TYR A 138 15.44 7.74 8.63
CA TYR A 138 16.39 8.57 7.92
C TYR A 138 16.39 8.21 6.45
N ALA A 139 16.66 9.20 5.61
CA ALA A 139 16.63 9.08 4.17
C ALA A 139 17.48 7.88 3.72
N PRO A 140 17.00 7.12 2.72
CA PRO A 140 17.68 5.93 2.24
C PRO A 140 19.06 6.29 1.66
N PRO A 141 20.16 5.67 2.12
CA PRO A 141 21.44 5.75 1.40
C PRO A 141 21.45 4.85 0.16
N ARG A 142 20.61 3.81 0.15
CA ARG A 142 20.59 2.75 -0.85
C ARG A 142 19.17 2.47 -1.34
N GLN A 143 19.10 1.88 -2.52
CA GLN A 143 17.88 1.31 -3.08
C GLN A 143 18.17 -0.07 -3.70
N VAL A 144 17.15 -0.92 -3.67
CA VAL A 144 17.16 -2.22 -4.35
C VAL A 144 16.21 -2.14 -5.54
N VAL A 145 16.62 -2.66 -6.70
CA VAL A 145 15.80 -2.73 -7.91
C VAL A 145 15.52 -4.19 -8.22
N LEU A 146 14.24 -4.55 -8.27
CA LEU A 146 13.76 -5.90 -8.50
C LEU A 146 12.93 -5.97 -9.80
N SER A 147 13.07 -7.05 -10.54
CA SER A 147 12.22 -7.38 -11.68
C SER A 147 10.80 -7.68 -11.22
N VAL A 148 9.78 -7.12 -11.87
CA VAL A 148 8.37 -7.44 -11.59
C VAL A 148 8.03 -8.88 -12.02
N THR A 149 8.70 -9.38 -13.06
CA THR A 149 8.39 -10.67 -13.68
C THR A 149 8.75 -11.85 -12.79
N ASP A 150 9.88 -11.78 -12.09
CA ASP A 150 10.47 -12.91 -11.36
C ASP A 150 11.08 -12.53 -10.00
N ASN A 151 10.89 -11.29 -9.54
CA ASN A 151 11.46 -10.74 -8.31
C ASN A 151 13.00 -10.84 -8.23
N SER A 152 13.68 -11.05 -9.36
CA SER A 152 15.13 -11.12 -9.40
C SER A 152 15.77 -9.75 -9.20
N LEU A 153 16.94 -9.72 -8.57
CA LEU A 153 17.73 -8.49 -8.42
C LEU A 153 18.22 -8.00 -9.78
N ILE A 154 17.75 -6.82 -10.19
CA ILE A 154 18.25 -6.09 -11.36
C ILE A 154 19.41 -5.19 -10.95
N GLY A 155 19.33 -4.55 -9.79
CA GLY A 155 20.32 -3.58 -9.37
C GLY A 155 20.28 -3.26 -7.88
N PHE A 156 21.42 -2.84 -7.37
CA PHE A 156 21.59 -2.29 -6.04
C PHE A 156 22.50 -1.08 -6.16
N GLY A 157 22.12 0.04 -5.55
CA GLY A 157 22.85 1.29 -5.77
C GLY A 157 22.55 2.37 -4.73
N ASP A 158 23.28 3.48 -4.86
CA ASP A 158 23.04 4.67 -4.07
C ASP A 158 21.66 5.24 -4.40
N PHE A 159 20.97 5.74 -3.37
CA PHE A 159 19.72 6.44 -3.57
C PHE A 159 19.98 7.80 -4.26
N PRO A 160 19.12 8.26 -5.20
CA PRO A 160 19.29 9.54 -5.86
C PRO A 160 19.43 10.72 -4.88
N GLY A 161 20.59 11.38 -4.91
CA GLY A 161 20.90 12.52 -4.04
C GLY A 161 21.44 12.16 -2.66
N PHE A 162 21.79 10.89 -2.41
CA PHE A 162 22.57 10.52 -1.23
C PHE A 162 24.00 11.07 -1.33
N ASP A 163 24.48 11.73 -0.28
CA ASP A 163 25.86 12.17 -0.12
C ASP A 163 26.51 11.42 1.06
N PRO A 164 27.53 10.57 0.84
CA PRO A 164 28.21 9.85 1.91
C PRO A 164 28.98 10.75 2.88
N GLU A 165 29.32 11.99 2.50
CA GLU A 165 30.01 12.95 3.37
C GLU A 165 29.05 13.60 4.38
N GLU A 166 27.75 13.59 4.11
CA GLU A 166 26.69 14.13 4.98
C GLU A 166 26.07 13.02 5.86
N TRP A 167 26.90 12.38 6.70
CA TRP A 167 26.42 11.34 7.62
C TRP A 167 26.06 11.91 9.01
N PRO A 168 24.92 11.52 9.62
CA PRO A 168 23.90 10.60 9.10
C PRO A 168 23.00 11.24 8.03
N PRO A 169 22.35 10.45 7.16
CA PRO A 169 21.37 10.96 6.19
C PRO A 169 20.29 11.80 6.88
N ALA A 170 19.62 12.69 6.15
CA ALA A 170 18.58 13.54 6.73
C ALA A 170 17.44 12.71 7.36
N ARG A 171 16.95 13.12 8.53
CA ARG A 171 15.78 12.51 9.17
C ARG A 171 14.51 12.84 8.38
N VAL A 172 13.69 11.83 8.10
CA VAL A 172 12.44 11.98 7.33
C VAL A 172 11.18 11.83 8.19
N GLY A 173 11.33 11.38 9.45
CA GLY A 173 10.27 11.47 10.46
C GLY A 173 10.50 10.62 11.70
N ASP A 174 9.53 10.65 12.62
CA ASP A 174 9.44 9.73 13.74
C ASP A 174 9.08 8.31 13.26
N TRP A 175 9.52 7.29 14.01
CA TRP A 175 9.14 5.90 13.74
C TRP A 175 8.75 5.15 15.03
N PRO A 176 7.61 4.44 15.05
CA PRO A 176 6.59 4.38 13.99
C PRO A 176 5.89 5.74 13.79
N PRO A 177 5.23 5.99 12.65
CA PRO A 177 4.40 7.17 12.47
C PRO A 177 3.37 7.28 13.60
N HIS A 178 3.07 8.50 14.04
CA HIS A 178 2.20 8.73 15.19
C HIS A 178 0.84 8.03 15.05
N ALA A 179 0.28 8.02 13.84
CA ALA A 179 -0.98 7.34 13.53
C ALA A 179 -0.94 5.83 13.83
N LEU A 180 0.20 5.16 13.62
CA LEU A 180 0.36 3.73 13.90
C LEU A 180 0.61 3.45 15.38
N SER A 181 1.29 4.35 16.09
CA SER A 181 1.74 4.11 17.47
C SER A 181 0.60 3.83 18.47
N HIS A 182 -0.64 4.20 18.13
CA HIS A 182 -1.83 4.01 18.96
C HIS A 182 -2.86 3.07 18.30
N MET A 183 -2.55 2.53 17.12
CA MET A 183 -3.46 1.69 16.35
C MET A 183 -3.47 0.27 16.93
N PRO A 184 -4.64 -0.33 17.19
CA PRO A 184 -4.74 -1.74 17.55
C PRO A 184 -4.09 -2.64 16.49
N GLU A 185 -3.43 -3.71 16.93
CA GLU A 185 -2.67 -4.59 16.04
C GLU A 185 -3.49 -5.15 14.88
N GLN A 186 -4.71 -5.64 15.14
CA GLN A 186 -5.61 -6.17 14.10
C GLN A 186 -6.04 -5.09 13.09
N GLN A 187 -6.25 -3.85 13.54
CA GLN A 187 -6.54 -2.74 12.63
C GLN A 187 -5.31 -2.40 11.78
N MET A 188 -4.12 -2.40 12.37
CA MET A 188 -2.87 -2.18 11.64
C MET A 188 -2.63 -3.26 10.59
N GLN A 189 -2.89 -4.54 10.92
CA GLN A 189 -2.84 -5.65 9.96
C GLN A 189 -3.84 -5.44 8.81
N GLY A 190 -5.08 -5.06 9.12
CA GLY A 190 -6.08 -4.74 8.08
C GLY A 190 -5.64 -3.60 7.17
N VAL A 191 -5.04 -2.54 7.74
CA VAL A 191 -4.49 -1.43 6.95
C VAL A 191 -3.35 -1.90 6.04
N ILE A 192 -2.41 -2.70 6.55
CA ILE A 192 -1.27 -3.19 5.77
C ILE A 192 -1.77 -4.08 4.63
N GLN A 193 -2.64 -5.04 4.92
CA GLN A 193 -3.21 -5.95 3.92
C GLN A 193 -4.00 -5.20 2.85
N ARG A 194 -4.86 -4.24 3.26
CA ARG A 194 -5.62 -3.44 2.31
C ARG A 194 -4.71 -2.55 1.45
N PHE A 195 -3.69 -1.94 2.05
CA PHE A 195 -2.68 -1.21 1.30
C PHE A 195 -1.96 -2.10 0.31
N SER A 196 -1.52 -3.31 0.70
CA SER A 196 -0.87 -4.27 -0.20
C SER A 196 -1.75 -4.62 -1.41
N CYS A 197 -3.05 -4.89 -1.20
CA CYS A 197 -3.97 -5.17 -2.30
C CYS A 197 -4.11 -3.99 -3.26
N CYS A 198 -4.50 -2.81 -2.75
CA CYS A 198 -4.66 -1.62 -3.59
C CYS A 198 -3.36 -1.24 -4.29
N TRP A 199 -2.24 -1.24 -3.57
CA TRP A 199 -0.94 -0.85 -4.11
C TRP A 199 -0.44 -1.82 -5.18
N SER A 200 -0.65 -3.12 -5.00
CA SER A 200 -0.32 -4.12 -6.03
C SER A 200 -1.09 -3.87 -7.33
N ARG A 201 -2.40 -3.60 -7.26
CA ARG A 201 -3.23 -3.24 -8.44
C ARG A 201 -2.79 -1.93 -9.08
N VAL A 202 -2.42 -0.92 -8.28
CA VAL A 202 -1.87 0.35 -8.78
C VAL A 202 -0.56 0.14 -9.54
N LEU A 203 0.35 -0.68 -9.01
CA LEU A 203 1.62 -1.01 -9.66
C LEU A 203 1.40 -1.81 -10.95
N GLU A 204 0.51 -2.80 -10.93
CA GLU A 204 0.15 -3.59 -12.12
C GLU A 204 -0.45 -2.70 -13.21
N ALA A 205 -1.41 -1.84 -12.86
CA ALA A 205 -2.01 -0.90 -13.79
C ALA A 205 -0.98 0.08 -14.39
N TRP A 206 0.02 0.50 -13.62
CA TRP A 206 1.11 1.32 -14.15
C TRP A 206 1.91 0.60 -15.24
N PHE A 207 2.23 -0.68 -15.04
CA PHE A 207 3.00 -1.45 -16.02
C PHE A 207 2.17 -1.87 -17.25
N ASN A 208 0.86 -1.98 -17.09
CA ASN A 208 -0.09 -2.37 -18.15
C ASN A 208 -0.83 -1.18 -18.77
N ARG A 209 -0.38 0.05 -18.55
CA ARG A 209 -1.11 1.25 -19.00
C ARG A 209 -1.13 1.35 -20.54
N ASP A 210 -2.28 1.05 -21.13
CA ASP A 210 -2.60 1.36 -22.53
C ASP A 210 -3.45 2.64 -22.62
N GLY A 211 -2.94 3.75 -22.05
CA GLY A 211 -3.60 5.05 -22.02
C GLY A 211 -3.64 5.71 -20.64
N ASP A 212 -4.16 6.94 -20.58
CA ASP A 212 -4.17 7.76 -19.35
C ASP A 212 -5.47 7.67 -18.54
N GLU A 213 -6.54 7.08 -19.10
CA GLU A 213 -7.85 7.03 -18.42
C GLU A 213 -7.90 5.90 -17.39
N LYS A 214 -8.00 6.26 -16.11
CA LYS A 214 -8.17 5.29 -15.02
C LYS A 214 -9.61 4.79 -14.97
N SER A 215 -9.81 3.49 -14.77
CA SER A 215 -11.12 2.95 -14.39
C SER A 215 -11.55 3.44 -13.01
N ASP A 216 -12.84 3.31 -12.67
CA ASP A 216 -13.33 3.68 -11.33
C ASP A 216 -12.68 2.86 -10.22
N VAL A 217 -12.39 1.58 -10.49
CA VAL A 217 -11.61 0.70 -9.60
C VAL A 217 -10.24 1.31 -9.34
N LEU A 218 -9.49 1.62 -10.40
CA LEU A 218 -8.13 2.13 -10.28
C LEU A 218 -8.09 3.48 -9.59
N ARG A 219 -9.09 4.36 -9.84
CA ARG A 219 -9.22 5.63 -9.11
C ARG A 219 -9.41 5.39 -7.61
N ALA A 220 -10.27 4.44 -7.22
CA ALA A 220 -10.51 4.09 -5.82
C ALA A 220 -9.24 3.51 -5.17
N ASP A 221 -8.54 2.59 -5.84
CA ASP A 221 -7.29 2.00 -5.34
C ASP A 221 -6.18 3.03 -5.17
N VAL A 222 -6.03 3.98 -6.09
CA VAL A 222 -5.06 5.08 -5.96
C VAL A 222 -5.36 5.94 -4.74
N VAL A 223 -6.63 6.36 -4.56
CA VAL A 223 -7.05 7.18 -3.41
C VAL A 223 -6.80 6.45 -2.09
N GLU A 224 -7.19 5.18 -1.99
CA GLU A 224 -6.96 4.37 -0.79
C GLU A 224 -5.47 4.15 -0.53
N SER A 225 -4.69 3.82 -1.57
CA SER A 225 -3.25 3.58 -1.44
C SER A 225 -2.51 4.81 -0.95
N LEU A 226 -2.82 6.00 -1.49
CA LEU A 226 -2.21 7.26 -1.05
C LEU A 226 -2.57 7.58 0.41
N ARG A 227 -3.83 7.34 0.80
CA ARG A 227 -4.28 7.50 2.19
C ARG A 227 -3.52 6.57 3.15
N TYR A 228 -3.38 5.29 2.81
CA TYR A 228 -2.68 4.33 3.66
C TYR A 228 -1.16 4.55 3.64
N ARG A 229 -0.57 4.94 2.51
CA ARG A 229 0.85 5.35 2.43
C ARG A 229 1.15 6.48 3.41
N ALA A 230 0.29 7.50 3.48
CA ALA A 230 0.43 8.61 4.42
C ALA A 230 0.28 8.20 5.89
N LEU A 231 -0.42 7.10 6.17
CA LEU A 231 -0.56 6.53 7.51
C LEU A 231 0.63 5.62 7.89
N LEU A 232 1.11 4.83 6.93
CA LEU A 232 2.10 3.77 7.15
C LEU A 232 3.56 4.21 6.99
N ASP A 233 3.82 5.38 6.36
CA ASP A 233 5.17 5.93 6.21
C ASP A 233 5.41 7.21 7.02
N ALA A 234 6.68 7.58 7.17
CA ALA A 234 7.06 8.86 7.71
C ALA A 234 6.77 9.98 6.66
N PRO A 235 6.26 11.16 7.08
CA PRO A 235 5.85 12.21 6.14
C PRO A 235 6.92 12.64 5.13
N GLY A 236 8.20 12.67 5.52
CA GLY A 236 9.30 13.04 4.63
C GLY A 236 9.59 12.04 3.50
N PHE A 237 8.94 10.88 3.48
CA PHE A 237 9.07 9.91 2.38
C PHE A 237 8.36 10.34 1.09
N GLU A 238 7.36 11.20 1.16
CA GLU A 238 6.63 11.66 -0.04
C GLU A 238 7.58 12.30 -1.06
N GLU A 239 8.47 13.20 -0.61
CA GLU A 239 9.48 13.84 -1.46
C GLU A 239 10.53 12.85 -1.99
N LEU A 240 10.77 11.74 -1.28
CA LEU A 240 11.67 10.68 -1.74
C LEU A 240 11.02 9.89 -2.89
N TYR A 241 9.72 9.56 -2.79
CA TYR A 241 8.99 8.90 -3.85
C TYR A 241 8.92 9.74 -5.12
N VAL A 242 8.66 11.05 -5.00
CA VAL A 242 8.70 12.00 -6.12
C VAL A 242 10.06 11.99 -6.81
N ARG A 243 11.16 11.97 -6.04
CA ARG A 243 12.53 11.96 -6.60
C ARG A 243 12.84 10.66 -7.34
N LEU A 244 12.40 9.52 -6.81
CA LEU A 244 12.61 8.22 -7.45
C LEU A 244 11.89 8.12 -8.79
N ASN A 245 10.62 8.52 -8.85
CA ASN A 245 9.83 8.48 -10.08
C ASN A 245 8.78 9.60 -10.15
N PRO A 246 9.13 10.79 -10.66
CA PRO A 246 8.21 11.92 -10.76
C PRO A 246 7.13 11.74 -11.84
N GLU A 247 7.29 10.77 -12.74
CA GLU A 247 6.25 10.45 -13.72
C GLU A 247 5.15 9.60 -13.09
N PHE A 248 5.54 8.56 -12.35
CA PHE A 248 4.60 7.75 -11.59
C PHE A 248 3.82 8.59 -10.58
N GLU A 249 4.50 9.46 -9.83
CA GLU A 249 3.78 10.29 -8.86
C GLU A 249 2.81 11.27 -9.55
N ARG A 250 3.18 11.89 -10.68
CA ARG A 250 2.23 12.71 -11.45
C ARG A 250 1.04 11.89 -11.96
N TRP A 251 1.27 10.66 -12.37
CA TRP A 251 0.20 9.76 -12.82
C TRP A 251 -0.74 9.36 -11.67
N LEU A 252 -0.24 9.20 -10.44
CA LEU A 252 -1.12 8.95 -9.29
C LEU A 252 -2.08 10.12 -9.03
N HIS A 253 -1.69 11.36 -9.33
CA HIS A 253 -2.48 12.57 -9.06
C HIS A 253 -3.22 13.16 -10.26
N SER A 254 -3.21 12.48 -11.43
CA SER A 254 -3.94 12.89 -12.64
C SER A 254 -5.33 12.26 -12.70
#